data_AF-A0A9P8JFL2-F1
#
_entry.id   AF-A0A9P8JFL2-F1
#
_cell.length_a   1.000
_cell.length_b   1.000
_cell.length_c   1.000
_cell.angle_alpha   90.00
_cell.angle_beta   90.00
_cell.angle_gamma   90.00
#
_symmetry.space_group_name_H-M   'P 1'
#
loop_
_entity.id
_entity.type
_entity.pdbx_description
1 polymer ?
#
loop_
_entity_poly.entity_id
_entity_poly.type
_entity_poly.pdbx_seq_one_letter_code
_entity_poly.pdbx_strand_id
1 'polypeptide(L)' 'MADAQVTLRTRKFIRNPLLARKQMVVDVLHPNRPNVSKDELRQKLSELYKADKDQVSVFG' A
#
# COMPACT_ATOMS: atom_id res chain seq x y z
N MET A 1 24.85 -3.51 -0.42
CA MET A 1 23.61 -4.31 -0.52
C MET A 1 22.56 -3.35 -1.05
N ALA A 2 22.17 -3.43 -2.32
CA ALA A 2 21.14 -2.54 -2.85
C ALA A 2 19.83 -2.87 -2.11
N ASP A 3 19.31 -1.93 -1.33
CA ASP A 3 17.99 -2.03 -0.72
C ASP A 3 16.99 -2.42 -1.82
N ALA A 4 16.49 -3.65 -1.76
CA ALA A 4 15.61 -4.18 -2.78
C ALA A 4 14.35 -3.30 -2.86
N GLN A 5 14.21 -2.55 -3.95
CA GLN A 5 13.14 -1.57 -4.12
C GLN A 5 11.78 -2.27 -4.13
N VAL A 6 11.03 -2.14 -3.03
CA VAL A 6 9.63 -2.59 -2.97
C VAL A 6 8.77 -1.64 -3.80
N THR A 7 8.21 -2.15 -4.89
CA THR A 7 7.31 -1.42 -5.80
C THR A 7 5.86 -1.83 -5.51
N LEU A 8 4.99 -0.84 -5.33
CA LEU A 8 3.56 -1.07 -5.15
C LEU A 8 2.81 -0.73 -6.43
N ARG A 9 1.88 -1.61 -6.83
CA ARG A 9 0.92 -1.34 -7.91
C ARG A 9 -0.48 -1.47 -7.35
N THR A 10 -1.35 -0.52 -7.71
CA THR A 10 -2.74 -0.53 -7.26
C THR A 10 -3.67 -0.87 -8.42
N ARG A 11 -4.60 -1.80 -8.20
CA ARG A 11 -5.63 -2.19 -9.16
C ARG A 11 -7.02 -2.02 -8.54
N LYS A 12 -8.04 -2.00 -9.41
CA LYS A 12 -9.46 -1.89 -9.01
C LYS A 12 -9.70 -0.75 -8.01
N PHE A 13 -9.14 0.44 -8.30
CA PHE A 13 -9.30 1.60 -7.44
C PHE A 13 -10.73 2.12 -7.52
N ILE A 14 -11.43 2.12 -6.38
CA ILE A 14 -12.81 2.56 -6.23
C ILE A 14 -12.85 3.61 -5.13
N ARG A 15 -13.32 4.81 -5.46
CA ARG A 15 -13.72 5.79 -4.46
C ARG A 15 -15.13 5.43 -4.00
N ASN A 16 -15.31 5.13 -2.71
CA ASN A 16 -16.61 4.82 -2.12
C ASN A 16 -17.03 5.93 -1.14
N PRO A 17 -17.86 6.91 -1.59
CA PRO A 17 -18.33 7.99 -0.74
C PRO A 17 -19.24 7.54 0.40
N LEU A 18 -19.98 6.43 0.24
CA LEU A 18 -20.93 5.93 1.25
C LEU A 18 -20.24 5.55 2.56
N LEU A 19 -19.02 5.04 2.47
CA LEU A 19 -18.19 4.65 3.60
C LEU A 19 -16.99 5.59 3.81
N ALA A 20 -16.99 6.75 3.16
CA ALA A 20 -15.93 7.75 3.22
C ALA A 20 -14.50 7.18 3.01
N ARG A 21 -14.33 6.19 2.12
CA ARG A 21 -13.03 5.51 1.92
C ARG A 21 -12.70 5.20 0.46
N LYS A 22 -11.41 4.99 0.20
CA LYS A 22 -10.90 4.48 -1.08
C LYS A 22 -10.62 3.00 -0.92
N GLN A 23 -11.13 2.18 -1.83
CA GLN A 23 -10.92 0.75 -1.88
C GLN A 23 -10.03 0.43 -3.06
N MET A 24 -9.03 -0.43 -2.88
CA MET A 24 -8.13 -0.84 -3.95
C MET A 24 -7.52 -2.19 -3.60
N VAL A 25 -7.06 -2.90 -4.63
CA VAL A 25 -6.22 -4.08 -4.50
C VAL A 25 -4.76 -3.65 -4.66
N VAL A 26 -3.89 -4.07 -3.75
CA VAL A 26 -2.47 -3.73 -3.76
C VAL A 26 -1.66 -4.97 -4.17
N ASP A 27 -0.94 -4.86 -5.28
CA ASP A 27 0.08 -5.84 -5.67
C ASP A 27 1.44 -5.35 -5.18
N VAL A 28 2.17 -6.23 -4.50
CA VAL A 28 3.48 -5.93 -3.94
C VAL A 28 4.55 -6.67 -4.75
N LEU A 29 5.49 -5.92 -5.33
CA LEU A 29 6.66 -6.47 -6.02
C LEU A 29 7.90 -6.19 -5.18
N HIS A 30 8.52 -7.24 -4.65
CA HIS A 30 9.69 -7.16 -3.76
C HIS A 30 10.77 -8.19 -4.16
N PRO A 31 11.49 -7.98 -5.28
CA PRO A 31 12.49 -8.93 -5.76
C PRO A 31 13.61 -9.10 -4.72
N ASN A 32 14.06 -10.33 -4.48
CA ASN A 32 15.15 -10.65 -3.55
C ASN A 32 14.88 -10.33 -2.06
N ARG A 33 13.64 -9.98 -1.70
CA ARG A 33 13.22 -9.80 -0.30
C ARG A 33 12.12 -10.81 0.06
N PRO A 34 12.12 -11.41 1.26
CA PRO A 34 11.14 -12.42 1.63
C PRO A 34 9.72 -11.83 1.70
N ASN A 35 9.41 -11.12 2.79
CA ASN A 35 8.11 -10.51 3.03
C ASN A 35 8.27 -9.03 3.35
N VAL A 36 7.24 -8.25 3.01
CA VAL A 36 7.11 -6.84 3.37
C VAL A 36 6.18 -6.74 4.57
N SER A 37 6.56 -5.96 5.57
CA SER A 37 5.73 -5.77 6.76
C SER A 37 4.49 -4.90 6.44
N LYS A 38 3.41 -5.09 7.19
CA LYS A 38 2.20 -4.26 7.04
C LYS A 38 2.49 -2.78 7.28
N ASP A 39 3.35 -2.46 8.25
CA ASP A 39 3.69 -1.07 8.56
C ASP A 39 4.46 -0.36 7.45
N GLU A 40 5.33 -1.09 6.75
CA GLU A 40 6.03 -0.55 5.59
C GLU A 40 5.08 -0.32 4.41
N LEU A 41 4.13 -1.23 4.17
CA LEU A 41 3.09 -1.05 3.16
C LEU A 41 2.22 0.17 3.46
N ARG A 42 1.83 0.36 4.74
CA ARG A 42 1.06 1.54 5.19
C ARG A 42 1.82 2.83 4.91
N GLN A 43 3.11 2.86 5.22
CA GLN A 43 3.96 4.03 4.99
C GLN A 43 4.08 4.38 3.49
N LYS A 44 4.35 3.40 2.64
CA LYS A 44 4.46 3.65 1.19
C LYS A 44 3.14 4.07 0.57
N LEU A 45 2.01 3.51 1.01
CA LEU A 45 0.69 3.90 0.55
C LEU A 45 0.29 5.30 1.02
N SER A 46 0.65 5.67 2.27
CA SER A 46 0.43 7.03 2.78
C SER A 46 1.23 8.06 1.99
N GLU A 47 2.49 7.76 1.65
CA GLU A 47 3.34 8.62 0.83
C GLU A 47 2.81 8.75 -0.61
N LEU A 48 2.43 7.64 -1.24
CA LEU A 48 1.93 7.60 -2.62
C LEU A 48 0.65 8.42 -2.80
N TYR A 49 -0.28 8.34 -1.84
CA TYR A 49 -1.60 8.97 -1.93
C TYR A 49 -1.75 10.22 -1.07
N LYS A 50 -0.67 10.69 -0.44
CA LYS A 50 -0.68 11.87 0.45
C LYS A 50 -1.78 11.78 1.50
N ALA A 51 -1.84 10.63 2.18
CA ALA A 51 -2.79 10.34 3.24
C ALA A 51 -2.04 10.10 4.55
N ASP A 52 -2.73 10.18 5.69
CA ASP A 52 -2.11 9.84 6.97
C ASP A 52 -1.92 8.33 7.10
N LYS A 53 -0.80 7.89 7.67
CA LYS A 53 -0.49 6.47 7.90
C LYS A 53 -1.57 5.76 8.71
N ASP A 54 -2.19 6.46 9.65
CA ASP A 54 -3.25 5.93 10.51
C ASP A 54 -4.58 5.73 9.78
N GLN A 55 -4.80 6.42 8.66
CA GLN A 55 -5.97 6.25 7.81
C GLN A 55 -5.81 5.10 6.80
N VAL A 56 -4.59 4.57 6.62
CA VAL A 56 -4.31 3.47 5.71
C VAL A 56 -4.38 2.14 6.46
N SER A 57 -5.41 1.34 6.14
CA SER A 57 -5.59 -0.01 6.65
C SER A 57 -5.35 -1.04 5.55
N VAL A 58 -4.43 -1.98 5.79
CA VAL A 58 -4.09 -3.11 4.89
C VAL A 58 -4.44 -4.43 5.57
N PHE A 59 -5.08 -5.32 4.81
CA PHE A 59 -5.55 -6.62 5.29
C PHE A 59 -5.44 -7.67 4.18
N GLY A 60 -5.52 -8.95 4.58
CA GLY A 60 -4.91 -10.07 3.86
C GLY A 60 -3.57 -10.44 4.48
#